data_AF-A0A7J6NRB5-F1
#
_entry.id   AF-A0A7J6NRB5-F1
#
_cell.length_a   1.000
_cell.length_b   1.000
_cell.length_c   1.000
_cell.angle_alpha   90.00
_cell.angle_beta   90.00
_cell.angle_gamma   90.00
#
_symmetry.space_group_name_H-M   'P 1'
#
loop_
_entity.id
_entity.type
_entity.pdbx_description
1 polymer ?
#
loop_
_entity_poly.entity_id
_entity_poly.type
_entity_poly.pdbx_seq_one_letter_code
_entity_poly.pdbx_strand_id
1 'polypeptide(L)'
;MPLPLKNKWVLWEQLTLHKHAATPEPKSEDAEGDVDASKQVDLTEVAVSAARGISNYGELTNRVAEVSTVQDFWKYYNFLPQPSAVIGDNLKIVRYDLLANGEMSKTPTHSLGALMLFLDGVKPEWEDPANAKGGHFQFTMQAAGFKSKAPVDFEASNPVTQVNAGLALMDEIWNNLVLAVVGNTLEPKDFVTGLRLVDKVKRGNVRGGSSRSNASGHLRAEVWFRDMDKEKVKTLRESMENVMRQRLDQNAVVDTSPEAPPIFPGYRLDLRPHDETAMQQNVQDSINTRKQYKRTKTRKQIMNSARSRGELN
;
A
#
# COMPACT_ATOMS: atom_id res chain seq x y z
N MET A 1 -19.15 16.11 -23.66
CA MET A 1 -17.81 16.61 -23.30
C MET A 1 -17.37 15.96 -22.00
N PRO A 2 -16.09 15.60 -21.85
CA PRO A 2 -15.58 15.09 -20.58
C PRO A 2 -15.66 16.17 -19.48
N LEU A 3 -15.91 15.76 -18.24
CA LEU A 3 -16.10 16.66 -17.10
C LEU A 3 -14.73 16.98 -16.51
N PRO A 4 -14.29 18.26 -16.52
CA PRO A 4 -12.97 18.63 -16.03
C PRO A 4 -12.90 18.48 -14.50
N LEU A 5 -11.76 17.99 -14.02
CA LEU A 5 -11.40 18.07 -12.61
C LEU A 5 -10.88 19.48 -12.30
N LYS A 6 -11.02 19.90 -11.04
CA LYS A 6 -10.46 21.17 -10.58
C LYS A 6 -8.94 21.21 -10.74
N ASN A 7 -8.29 20.11 -10.34
CA ASN A 7 -6.85 19.94 -10.40
C ASN A 7 -6.49 18.85 -11.39
N LYS A 8 -5.36 19.02 -12.08
CA LYS A 8 -4.76 17.96 -12.89
C LYS A 8 -3.90 17.08 -11.99
N TRP A 9 -4.10 15.78 -12.09
CA TRP A 9 -3.41 14.76 -11.31
C TRP A 9 -2.56 13.87 -12.20
N VAL A 10 -1.61 13.19 -11.58
CA VAL A 10 -0.70 12.26 -12.22
C VAL A 10 -0.70 10.96 -11.42
N LEU A 11 -0.96 9.85 -12.10
CA LEU A 11 -0.78 8.51 -11.56
C LEU A 11 0.69 8.14 -11.63
N TRP A 12 1.25 7.74 -10.49
CA TRP A 12 2.61 7.25 -10.36
C TRP A 12 2.62 5.82 -9.81
N GLU A 13 3.60 5.05 -10.25
CA GLU A 13 3.88 3.70 -9.77
C GLU A 13 5.30 3.64 -9.22
N GLN A 14 5.48 2.95 -8.10
CA GLN A 14 6.81 2.63 -7.61
C GLN A 14 7.08 1.14 -7.74
N LEU A 15 8.15 0.75 -8.44
CA LEU A 15 8.58 -0.64 -8.56
C LEU A 15 9.24 -1.16 -7.28
N THR A 16 9.08 -2.45 -6.99
CA THR A 16 9.80 -3.11 -5.88
C THR A 16 11.14 -3.66 -6.35
N LEU A 17 12.22 -3.35 -5.62
CA LEU A 17 13.52 -4.03 -5.79
C LEU A 17 13.46 -5.47 -5.25
N HIS A 18 13.56 -6.46 -6.14
CA HIS A 18 13.80 -7.85 -5.74
C HIS A 18 15.31 -8.07 -5.54
N LYS A 19 15.74 -8.36 -4.31
CA LYS A 19 17.16 -8.58 -3.97
C LYS A 19 17.76 -9.91 -4.48
N HIS A 20 16.98 -10.76 -5.14
CA HIS A 20 17.45 -12.03 -5.70
C HIS A 20 16.64 -12.38 -6.96
N ALA A 21 16.92 -11.71 -8.08
CA ALA A 21 16.84 -12.41 -9.35
C ALA A 21 18.16 -13.18 -9.45
N ALA A 22 18.14 -14.48 -9.13
CA ALA A 22 19.28 -15.32 -9.43
C ALA A 22 19.52 -15.22 -10.94
N THR A 23 20.71 -14.80 -11.34
CA THR A 23 21.19 -14.95 -12.72
C THR A 23 20.97 -16.41 -13.09
N PRO A 24 20.22 -16.74 -14.15
CA PRO A 24 20.15 -18.12 -14.59
C PRO A 24 21.57 -18.52 -14.99
N GLU A 25 22.17 -19.45 -14.25
CA GLU A 25 23.38 -20.12 -14.73
C GLU A 25 23.02 -20.76 -16.08
N PRO A 26 23.89 -20.63 -17.10
CA PRO A 26 23.66 -21.31 -18.36
C PRO A 26 23.65 -22.82 -18.06
N LYS A 27 22.47 -23.43 -18.10
CA LYS A 27 22.36 -24.88 -18.08
C LYS A 27 23.05 -25.38 -19.35
N SER A 28 24.08 -26.20 -19.15
CA SER A 28 24.67 -27.01 -20.21
C SER A 28 23.56 -27.71 -20.96
N GLU A 29 23.59 -27.59 -22.29
CA GLU A 29 22.85 -28.44 -23.21
C GLU A 29 23.11 -29.89 -22.82
N ASP A 30 22.04 -30.62 -22.51
CA ASP A 30 21.91 -32.09 -22.48
C ASP A 30 20.93 -32.53 -21.36
N ALA A 31 19.63 -32.42 -21.65
CA ALA A 31 18.60 -33.29 -21.07
C ALA A 31 17.26 -33.03 -21.79
N GLU A 32 16.94 -33.87 -22.78
CA GLU A 32 15.57 -34.06 -23.24
C GLU A 32 14.73 -34.59 -22.06
N GLY A 33 13.72 -33.83 -21.66
CA GLY A 33 12.81 -34.20 -20.60
C GLY A 33 11.72 -33.15 -20.45
N ASP A 34 10.50 -33.55 -20.81
CA ASP A 34 9.26 -32.78 -20.76
C ASP A 34 8.99 -32.25 -19.33
N VAL A 35 9.15 -30.93 -19.13
CA VAL A 35 8.78 -30.24 -17.90
C VAL A 35 7.96 -29.00 -18.25
N ASP A 36 6.70 -29.02 -17.82
CA ASP A 36 5.71 -27.93 -17.80
C ASP A 36 6.34 -26.53 -17.61
N ALA A 37 6.38 -25.76 -18.69
CA ALA A 37 7.02 -24.44 -18.81
C ALA A 37 6.22 -23.29 -18.14
N SER A 38 5.38 -23.56 -17.15
CA SER A 38 4.48 -22.57 -16.54
C SER A 38 5.04 -21.81 -15.33
N LYS A 39 6.34 -21.92 -15.02
CA LYS A 39 6.96 -21.20 -13.87
C LYS A 39 8.32 -20.61 -14.18
N GLN A 40 8.35 -19.51 -14.91
CA GLN A 40 9.46 -18.56 -14.79
C GLN A 40 8.96 -17.14 -15.08
N VAL A 41 8.78 -16.36 -14.01
CA VAL A 41 8.55 -14.92 -14.10
C VAL A 41 9.89 -14.30 -14.47
N ASP A 42 9.97 -13.77 -15.69
CA ASP A 42 11.16 -13.13 -16.20
C ASP A 42 11.27 -11.71 -15.62
N LEU A 43 12.20 -11.53 -14.68
CA LEU A 43 12.41 -10.34 -13.84
C LEU A 43 13.41 -9.35 -14.47
N THR A 44 13.30 -9.08 -15.77
CA THR A 44 14.38 -8.44 -16.54
C THR A 44 14.68 -6.98 -16.14
N GLU A 45 13.68 -6.12 -15.92
CA GLU A 45 13.95 -4.72 -15.51
C GLU A 45 14.41 -4.57 -14.05
N VAL A 46 13.93 -5.46 -13.17
CA VAL A 46 14.30 -5.47 -11.75
C VAL A 46 15.73 -5.98 -11.56
N ALA A 47 16.14 -6.99 -12.35
CA ALA A 47 17.51 -7.48 -12.40
C ALA A 47 18.49 -6.41 -12.92
N VAL A 48 18.09 -5.64 -13.94
CA VAL A 48 18.91 -4.53 -14.47
C VAL A 48 19.08 -3.41 -13.44
N SER A 49 18.03 -3.07 -12.69
CA SER A 49 18.10 -2.03 -11.65
C SER A 49 18.97 -2.44 -10.46
N ALA A 50 18.86 -3.70 -10.02
CA ALA A 50 19.71 -4.25 -8.97
C ALA A 50 21.19 -4.41 -9.40
N ALA A 51 21.43 -4.80 -10.67
CA ALA A 51 22.77 -4.92 -11.24
C ALA A 51 23.46 -3.56 -11.47
N ARG A 52 22.68 -2.48 -11.65
CA ARG A 52 23.17 -1.10 -11.79
C ARG A 52 23.45 -0.39 -10.46
N GLY A 53 23.26 -1.06 -9.31
CA GLY A 53 23.51 -0.45 -8.00
C GLY A 53 22.50 0.65 -7.63
N ILE A 54 21.31 0.63 -8.24
CA ILE A 54 20.26 1.65 -8.03
C ILE A 54 19.75 1.56 -6.59
N SER A 55 20.21 2.50 -5.75
CA SER A 55 19.81 2.62 -4.34
C SER A 55 18.70 3.65 -4.11
N ASN A 56 18.33 4.41 -5.15
CA ASN A 56 17.52 5.61 -4.99
C ASN A 56 16.03 5.36 -5.23
N TYR A 57 15.21 5.81 -4.28
CA TYR A 57 13.75 5.75 -4.28
C TYR A 57 13.13 6.42 -5.52
N GLY A 58 13.74 7.51 -6.02
CA GLY A 58 13.24 8.26 -7.18
C GLY A 58 13.36 7.51 -8.51
N GLU A 59 14.39 6.68 -8.70
CA GLU A 59 14.66 5.99 -9.97
C GLU A 59 13.69 4.82 -10.25
N LEU A 60 12.96 4.38 -9.22
CA LEU A 60 11.94 3.34 -9.32
C LEU A 60 10.53 3.90 -9.40
N THR A 61 10.39 5.23 -9.39
CA THR A 61 9.12 5.92 -9.34
C THR A 61 8.80 6.48 -10.72
N ASN A 62 7.84 5.83 -11.40
CA ASN A 62 7.50 6.10 -12.78
C ASN A 62 6.17 6.86 -12.86
N ARG A 63 6.15 7.85 -13.75
CA ARG A 63 4.94 8.55 -14.17
C ARG A 63 4.18 7.67 -15.15
N VAL A 64 2.91 7.38 -14.88
CA VAL A 64 2.11 6.42 -15.68
C VAL A 64 1.09 7.13 -16.55
N ALA A 65 0.28 8.00 -15.96
CA ALA A 65 -0.82 8.64 -16.67
C ALA A 65 -1.18 10.01 -16.09
N GLU A 66 -1.75 10.86 -16.94
CA GLU A 66 -2.35 12.13 -16.56
C GLU A 66 -3.86 11.97 -16.41
N VAL A 67 -4.42 12.64 -15.40
CA VAL A 67 -5.82 12.64 -15.06
C VAL A 67 -6.28 14.07 -14.90
N SER A 68 -6.98 14.60 -15.91
CA SER A 68 -7.52 15.96 -15.90
C SER A 68 -9.05 16.01 -15.94
N THR A 69 -9.69 14.86 -16.21
CA THR A 69 -11.15 14.74 -16.26
C THR A 69 -11.64 13.57 -15.40
N VAL A 70 -12.92 13.60 -15.03
CA VAL A 70 -13.58 12.50 -14.31
C VAL A 70 -13.51 11.20 -15.12
N GLN A 71 -13.60 11.29 -16.44
CA GLN A 71 -13.50 10.15 -17.35
C GLN A 71 -12.09 9.56 -17.35
N ASP A 72 -11.04 10.40 -17.36
CA ASP A 72 -9.66 9.91 -17.24
C ASP A 72 -9.44 9.21 -15.91
N PHE A 73 -9.97 9.77 -14.82
CA PHE A 73 -9.87 9.17 -13.51
C PHE A 73 -10.43 7.75 -13.52
N TRP A 74 -11.68 7.56 -13.95
CA TRP A 74 -12.30 6.24 -13.98
C TRP A 74 -11.68 5.30 -15.03
N LYS A 75 -11.15 5.83 -16.14
CA LYS A 75 -10.43 5.06 -17.15
C LYS A 75 -9.24 4.31 -16.55
N TYR A 76 -8.51 4.92 -15.63
CA TYR A 76 -7.37 4.26 -14.98
C TYR A 76 -7.76 3.59 -13.65
N TYR A 77 -8.53 4.27 -12.81
CA TYR A 77 -8.84 3.83 -11.46
C TYR A 77 -9.59 2.49 -11.41
N ASN A 78 -10.45 2.21 -12.39
CA ASN A 78 -11.16 0.92 -12.50
C ASN A 78 -10.24 -0.29 -12.67
N PHE A 79 -9.01 -0.10 -13.13
CA PHE A 79 -8.04 -1.17 -13.34
C PHE A 79 -6.95 -1.22 -12.27
N LEU A 80 -6.99 -0.30 -11.29
CA LEU A 80 -6.09 -0.35 -10.15
C LEU A 80 -6.61 -1.37 -9.12
N PRO A 81 -5.72 -2.18 -8.52
CA PRO A 81 -6.14 -3.15 -7.53
C PRO A 81 -6.66 -2.45 -6.27
N GLN A 82 -7.84 -2.86 -5.82
CA GLN A 82 -8.40 -2.40 -4.56
C GLN A 82 -7.58 -2.94 -3.37
N PRO A 83 -7.52 -2.21 -2.24
CA PRO A 83 -6.83 -2.68 -1.04
C PRO A 83 -7.18 -4.13 -0.66
N SER A 84 -8.46 -4.50 -0.72
CA SER A 84 -8.97 -5.83 -0.38
C SER A 84 -8.34 -6.92 -1.25
N ALA A 85 -8.26 -6.70 -2.57
CA ALA A 85 -7.65 -7.62 -3.52
C ALA A 85 -6.15 -7.80 -3.26
N VAL A 86 -5.47 -6.74 -2.82
CA VAL A 86 -4.05 -6.79 -2.48
C VAL A 86 -3.80 -7.57 -1.18
N ILE A 87 -4.62 -7.38 -0.16
CA ILE A 87 -4.45 -8.05 1.14
C ILE A 87 -5.05 -9.47 1.17
N GLY A 88 -6.11 -9.71 0.41
CA GLY A 88 -6.83 -10.98 0.32
C GLY A 88 -6.14 -11.95 -0.63
N ASP A 89 -6.11 -11.61 -1.92
CA ASP A 89 -5.83 -12.57 -2.99
C ASP A 89 -4.38 -12.51 -3.46
N ASN A 90 -3.94 -11.34 -3.91
CA ASN A 90 -2.64 -11.20 -4.58
C ASN A 90 -1.45 -11.18 -3.60
N LEU A 91 -1.74 -10.78 -2.35
CA LEU A 91 -0.77 -10.50 -1.28
C LEU A 91 0.31 -9.48 -1.68
N LYS A 92 0.08 -8.77 -2.79
CA LYS A 92 0.94 -7.78 -3.42
C LYS A 92 0.17 -6.92 -4.42
N ILE A 93 0.59 -5.66 -4.57
CA ILE A 93 0.23 -4.84 -5.72
C ILE A 93 1.06 -5.34 -6.90
N VAL A 94 0.40 -5.73 -7.99
CA VAL A 94 1.05 -6.28 -9.16
C VAL A 94 0.51 -5.66 -10.44
N ARG A 95 1.32 -5.68 -11.48
CA ARG A 95 0.99 -5.19 -12.82
C ARG A 95 1.05 -6.34 -13.83
N TYR A 96 0.20 -6.26 -14.84
CA TYR A 96 0.19 -7.12 -16.00
C TYR A 96 0.42 -6.25 -17.22
N ASP A 97 1.41 -6.58 -18.04
CA ASP A 97 1.69 -5.84 -19.27
C ASP A 97 1.16 -6.56 -20.51
N LEU A 98 0.95 -5.77 -21.56
CA LEU A 98 0.76 -6.27 -22.92
C LEU A 98 2.06 -6.89 -23.40
N LEU A 99 1.98 -8.16 -23.80
CA LEU A 99 3.05 -8.89 -24.43
C LEU A 99 3.26 -8.38 -25.87
N ALA A 100 4.42 -8.69 -26.46
CA ALA A 100 4.77 -8.29 -27.81
C ALA A 100 3.77 -8.76 -28.88
N ASN A 101 3.01 -9.82 -28.60
CA ASN A 101 1.96 -10.35 -29.46
C ASN A 101 0.60 -9.61 -29.31
N GLY A 102 0.53 -8.57 -28.48
CA GLY A 102 -0.69 -7.79 -28.23
C GLY A 102 -1.64 -8.41 -27.21
N GLU A 103 -1.30 -9.56 -26.61
CA GLU A 103 -2.10 -10.19 -25.55
C GLU A 103 -1.69 -9.68 -24.17
N MET A 104 -2.63 -9.63 -23.23
CA MET A 104 -2.29 -9.34 -21.83
C MET A 104 -1.55 -10.52 -21.21
N SER A 105 -0.48 -10.26 -20.47
CA SER A 105 0.23 -11.30 -19.73
C SER A 105 -0.73 -12.05 -18.80
N LYS A 106 -0.66 -13.39 -18.82
CA LYS A 106 -1.43 -14.25 -17.91
C LYS A 106 -0.86 -14.27 -16.49
N THR A 107 0.36 -13.76 -16.31
CA THR A 107 1.04 -13.69 -15.02
C THR A 107 1.51 -12.27 -14.74
N PRO A 108 1.61 -11.83 -13.47
CA PRO A 108 2.05 -10.49 -13.19
C PRO A 108 3.53 -10.29 -13.57
N THR A 109 3.80 -9.21 -14.29
CA THR A 109 5.12 -8.85 -14.82
C THR A 109 5.94 -8.05 -13.80
N HIS A 110 5.28 -7.18 -13.02
CA HIS A 110 5.94 -6.36 -12.00
C HIS A 110 5.21 -6.40 -10.66
N SER A 111 5.98 -6.32 -9.58
CA SER A 111 5.46 -6.04 -8.24
C SER A 111 5.70 -4.57 -7.88
N LEU A 112 4.64 -3.89 -7.46
CA LEU A 112 4.69 -2.48 -7.09
C LEU A 112 4.86 -2.34 -5.57
N GLY A 113 5.71 -1.40 -5.18
CA GLY A 113 5.91 -0.97 -3.80
C GLY A 113 4.88 0.08 -3.37
N ALA A 114 4.38 0.89 -4.30
CA ALA A 114 3.32 1.87 -4.05
C ALA A 114 2.56 2.27 -5.32
N LEU A 115 1.29 2.64 -5.13
CA LEU A 115 0.44 3.37 -6.09
C LEU A 115 0.21 4.78 -5.57
N MET A 116 0.26 5.78 -6.43
CA MET A 116 0.32 7.19 -6.03
C MET A 116 -0.46 8.08 -6.98
N LEU A 117 -1.19 9.06 -6.45
CA LEU A 117 -1.81 10.15 -7.22
C LEU A 117 -1.29 11.47 -6.65
N PHE A 118 -0.58 12.26 -7.46
CA PHE A 118 -0.05 13.56 -7.05
C PHE A 118 -0.47 14.64 -8.05
N LEU A 119 -0.52 15.89 -7.59
CA LEU A 119 -0.80 17.03 -8.46
C LEU A 119 0.21 17.09 -9.61
N ASP A 120 -0.25 17.54 -10.79
CA ASP A 120 0.66 17.74 -11.92
C ASP A 120 1.77 18.74 -11.56
N GLY A 121 3.00 18.41 -11.94
CA GLY A 121 4.19 19.16 -11.54
C GLY A 121 4.70 18.89 -10.13
N VAL A 122 4.03 18.07 -9.32
CA VAL A 122 4.51 17.64 -7.99
C VAL A 122 4.96 16.19 -8.05
N LYS A 123 6.24 15.95 -7.76
CA LYS A 123 6.77 14.59 -7.65
C LYS A 123 6.38 13.95 -6.31
N PRO A 124 6.17 12.63 -6.27
CA PRO A 124 5.84 11.88 -5.05
C PRO A 124 7.08 11.63 -4.17
N GLU A 125 7.87 12.69 -3.97
CA GLU A 125 9.11 12.71 -3.19
C GLU A 125 9.08 13.91 -2.23
N TRP A 126 9.73 13.78 -1.09
CA TRP A 126 9.68 14.81 -0.06
C TRP A 126 10.60 15.99 -0.40
N GLU A 127 11.59 15.74 -1.25
CA GLU A 127 12.52 16.73 -1.81
C GLU A 127 11.81 17.71 -2.78
N ASP A 128 10.62 17.35 -3.27
CA ASP A 128 9.84 18.24 -4.12
C ASP A 128 9.48 19.54 -3.36
N PRO A 129 9.67 20.73 -3.95
CA PRO A 129 9.40 22.00 -3.29
C PRO A 129 7.98 22.12 -2.71
N ALA A 130 6.98 21.47 -3.31
CA ALA A 130 5.61 21.47 -2.84
C ALA A 130 5.38 20.58 -1.61
N ASN A 131 6.27 19.61 -1.34
CA ASN A 131 6.15 18.65 -0.24
C ASN A 131 7.15 18.91 0.91
N ALA A 132 8.29 19.55 0.61
CA ALA A 132 9.43 19.66 1.53
C ALA A 132 9.13 20.36 2.86
N LYS A 133 8.20 21.31 2.88
CA LYS A 133 7.81 22.05 4.09
C LYS A 133 6.60 21.47 4.82
N GLY A 134 6.02 20.42 4.25
CA GLY A 134 4.78 19.83 4.73
C GLY A 134 5.01 18.53 5.49
N GLY A 135 4.11 17.60 5.24
CA GLY A 135 4.11 16.29 5.85
C GLY A 135 3.09 15.39 5.18
N HIS A 136 2.84 14.26 5.81
CA HIS A 136 1.72 13.41 5.46
C HIS A 136 1.01 12.87 6.70
N PHE A 137 -0.29 12.65 6.56
CA PHE A 137 -1.01 11.75 7.44
C PHE A 137 -0.88 10.33 6.93
N GLN A 138 -0.70 9.36 7.82
CA GLN A 138 -0.73 7.94 7.47
C GLN A 138 -1.63 7.13 8.41
N PHE A 139 -2.28 6.13 7.86
CA PHE A 139 -2.93 5.07 8.62
C PHE A 139 -2.63 3.71 7.99
N THR A 140 -2.85 2.65 8.77
CA THR A 140 -2.46 1.30 8.41
C THR A 140 -3.67 0.40 8.30
N MET A 141 -3.78 -0.32 7.18
CA MET A 141 -4.82 -1.30 6.93
C MET A 141 -4.22 -2.70 7.01
N GLN A 142 -4.57 -3.43 8.07
CA GLN A 142 -4.07 -4.78 8.34
C GLN A 142 -5.15 -5.83 8.09
N ALA A 143 -4.80 -6.91 7.39
CA ALA A 143 -5.68 -8.05 7.17
C ALA A 143 -6.35 -8.54 8.47
N ALA A 144 -5.57 -8.64 9.56
CA ALA A 144 -6.06 -9.15 10.84
C ALA A 144 -7.06 -8.20 11.53
N GLY A 145 -6.86 -6.87 11.38
CA GLY A 145 -7.77 -5.86 11.94
C GLY A 145 -9.15 -5.94 11.30
N PHE A 146 -9.21 -6.17 9.98
CA PHE A 146 -10.45 -6.30 9.21
C PHE A 146 -11.02 -7.73 9.16
N LYS A 147 -10.24 -8.76 9.53
CA LYS A 147 -10.71 -10.17 9.61
C LYS A 147 -11.43 -10.52 10.93
N SER A 148 -11.27 -9.71 11.98
CA SER A 148 -11.63 -10.12 13.35
C SER A 148 -12.85 -9.41 13.95
N LYS A 149 -13.33 -8.30 13.37
CA LYS A 149 -14.50 -7.56 13.85
C LYS A 149 -15.18 -6.86 12.69
N ALA A 150 -16.29 -7.42 12.21
CA ALA A 150 -17.24 -6.63 11.45
C ALA A 150 -17.76 -5.49 12.36
N PRO A 151 -18.10 -4.32 11.80
CA PRO A 151 -18.85 -3.30 12.53
C PRO A 151 -20.10 -3.91 13.18
N VAL A 152 -20.43 -3.48 14.39
CA VAL A 152 -21.51 -4.05 15.24
C VAL A 152 -22.88 -3.93 14.58
N ASP A 153 -23.00 -3.02 13.62
CA ASP A 153 -24.11 -2.69 12.75
C ASP A 153 -24.30 -3.67 11.56
N PHE A 154 -23.33 -4.52 11.25
CA PHE A 154 -23.47 -5.58 10.24
C PHE A 154 -23.70 -6.92 10.94
N GLU A 155 -24.98 -7.25 11.17
CA GLU A 155 -25.48 -8.46 11.83
C GLU A 155 -25.27 -9.74 10.98
N ALA A 156 -24.05 -9.94 10.49
CA ALA A 156 -23.65 -11.13 9.77
C ALA A 156 -23.37 -12.25 10.77
N SER A 157 -24.35 -13.13 10.97
CA SER A 157 -24.26 -14.34 11.80
C SER A 157 -23.27 -15.41 11.28
N ASN A 158 -22.53 -15.14 10.20
CA ASN A 158 -21.58 -16.07 9.59
C ASN A 158 -20.14 -15.47 9.54
N PRO A 159 -19.10 -16.19 10.01
CA PRO A 159 -17.71 -15.74 9.99
C PRO A 159 -17.17 -15.36 8.59
N VAL A 160 -17.67 -16.00 7.53
CA VAL A 160 -17.26 -15.72 6.14
C VAL A 160 -17.79 -14.36 5.68
N THR A 161 -19.02 -14.01 6.03
CA THR A 161 -19.61 -12.71 5.67
C THR A 161 -19.02 -11.58 6.51
N GLN A 162 -18.60 -11.83 7.77
CA GLN A 162 -17.90 -10.83 8.59
C GLN A 162 -16.50 -10.45 8.04
N VAL A 163 -15.73 -11.42 7.55
CA VAL A 163 -14.41 -11.16 6.93
C VAL A 163 -14.55 -10.34 5.64
N ASN A 164 -15.56 -10.67 4.83
CA ASN A 164 -15.83 -9.92 3.60
C ASN A 164 -16.30 -8.49 3.90
N ALA A 165 -17.07 -8.28 4.97
CA ALA A 165 -17.50 -6.95 5.40
C ALA A 165 -16.32 -6.06 5.81
N GLY A 166 -15.32 -6.59 6.52
CA GLY A 166 -14.13 -5.82 6.88
C GLY A 166 -13.25 -5.48 5.68
N LEU A 167 -13.09 -6.40 4.73
CA LEU A 167 -12.35 -6.11 3.49
C LEU A 167 -13.08 -5.09 2.61
N ALA A 168 -14.42 -5.15 2.53
CA ALA A 168 -15.22 -4.15 1.83
C ALA A 168 -15.10 -2.76 2.47
N LEU A 169 -15.13 -2.68 3.81
CA LEU A 169 -14.93 -1.42 4.54
C LEU A 169 -13.57 -0.79 4.23
N MET A 170 -12.54 -1.61 4.04
CA MET A 170 -11.20 -1.13 3.69
C MET A 170 -11.17 -0.46 2.31
N ASP A 171 -11.85 -1.05 1.32
CA ASP A 171 -11.99 -0.45 0.00
C ASP A 171 -12.85 0.81 0.06
N GLU A 172 -13.93 0.79 0.84
CA GLU A 172 -14.82 1.94 1.04
C GLU A 172 -14.06 3.16 1.59
N ILE A 173 -13.30 2.97 2.68
CA ILE A 173 -12.46 4.02 3.27
C ILE A 173 -11.44 4.57 2.27
N TRP A 174 -10.78 3.67 1.53
CA TRP A 174 -9.80 4.06 0.52
C TRP A 174 -10.44 4.84 -0.63
N ASN A 175 -11.57 4.38 -1.16
CA ASN A 175 -12.30 5.00 -2.24
C ASN A 175 -12.82 6.39 -1.84
N ASN A 176 -13.39 6.54 -0.65
CA ASN A 176 -13.84 7.84 -0.14
C ASN A 176 -12.68 8.84 -0.11
N LEU A 177 -11.51 8.40 0.37
CA LEU A 177 -10.34 9.26 0.45
C LEU A 177 -9.81 9.64 -0.94
N VAL A 178 -9.69 8.68 -1.87
CA VAL A 178 -9.27 8.95 -3.25
C VAL A 178 -10.20 9.96 -3.91
N LEU A 179 -11.51 9.76 -3.80
CA LEU A 179 -12.51 10.64 -4.39
C LEU A 179 -12.47 12.04 -3.77
N ALA A 180 -12.27 12.14 -2.45
CA ALA A 180 -12.19 13.43 -1.78
C ALA A 180 -10.92 14.23 -2.15
N VAL A 181 -9.79 13.53 -2.34
CA VAL A 181 -8.54 14.13 -2.81
C VAL A 181 -8.70 14.60 -4.26
N VAL A 182 -9.07 13.70 -5.19
CA VAL A 182 -9.17 14.02 -6.63
C VAL A 182 -10.27 15.04 -6.91
N GLY A 183 -11.38 14.96 -6.18
CA GLY A 183 -12.50 15.90 -6.25
C GLY A 183 -12.24 17.24 -5.56
N ASN A 184 -11.11 17.39 -4.85
CA ASN A 184 -10.77 18.58 -4.06
C ASN A 184 -11.92 18.97 -3.09
N THR A 185 -12.41 18.00 -2.33
CA THR A 185 -13.46 18.19 -1.31
C THR A 185 -12.93 18.11 0.12
N LEU A 186 -11.67 17.72 0.30
CA LEU A 186 -10.97 17.87 1.58
C LEU A 186 -10.72 19.35 1.89
N GLU A 187 -10.88 19.70 3.16
CA GLU A 187 -10.56 21.01 3.69
C GLU A 187 -9.22 20.98 4.43
N PRO A 188 -8.39 22.03 4.36
CA PRO A 188 -8.57 23.19 3.50
C PRO A 188 -8.33 22.84 2.02
N LYS A 189 -9.15 23.42 1.12
CA LYS A 189 -9.00 23.23 -0.33
C LYS A 189 -7.58 23.54 -0.82
N ASP A 190 -7.12 22.81 -1.83
CA ASP A 190 -5.82 22.99 -2.51
C ASP A 190 -4.58 22.76 -1.62
N PHE A 191 -4.78 22.24 -0.40
CA PHE A 191 -3.72 21.98 0.57
C PHE A 191 -3.03 20.62 0.38
N VAL A 192 -3.79 19.62 -0.10
CA VAL A 192 -3.28 18.28 -0.39
C VAL A 192 -2.48 18.30 -1.69
N THR A 193 -1.29 17.68 -1.67
CA THR A 193 -0.41 17.53 -2.84
C THR A 193 -0.47 16.15 -3.47
N GLY A 194 -0.85 15.14 -2.69
CA GLY A 194 -0.96 13.77 -3.19
C GLY A 194 -1.50 12.77 -2.18
N LEU A 195 -1.73 11.57 -2.70
CA LEU A 195 -2.21 10.39 -2.00
C LEU A 195 -1.36 9.19 -2.42
N ARG A 196 -1.03 8.33 -1.47
CA ARG A 196 -0.18 7.15 -1.69
C ARG A 196 -0.71 5.92 -0.97
N LEU A 197 -0.77 4.79 -1.68
CA LEU A 197 -1.01 3.46 -1.13
C LEU A 197 0.28 2.64 -1.19
N VAL A 198 0.87 2.37 -0.03
CA VAL A 198 2.14 1.65 0.09
C VAL A 198 1.90 0.20 0.45
N ASP A 199 2.51 -0.69 -0.32
CA ASP A 199 2.52 -2.12 -0.07
C ASP A 199 3.61 -2.51 0.94
N LYS A 200 3.19 -2.84 2.16
CA LYS A 200 4.04 -3.47 3.17
C LYS A 200 3.63 -4.91 3.46
N VAL A 201 2.84 -5.53 2.58
CA VAL A 201 2.43 -6.93 2.68
C VAL A 201 3.64 -7.83 2.39
N LYS A 202 3.81 -8.85 3.22
CA LYS A 202 4.83 -9.89 3.06
C LYS A 202 4.12 -11.21 2.84
N ARG A 203 4.48 -11.91 1.77
CA ARG A 203 4.12 -13.31 1.61
C ARG A 203 4.73 -14.09 2.78
N GLY A 204 3.90 -14.79 3.53
CA GLY A 204 4.37 -15.69 4.58
C GLY A 204 5.12 -16.87 3.95
N ASN A 205 6.09 -17.44 4.67
CA ASN A 205 6.65 -18.72 4.26
C ASN A 205 5.57 -19.80 4.43
N VAL A 206 5.20 -20.49 3.35
CA VAL A 206 4.47 -21.76 3.43
C VAL A 206 5.46 -22.81 3.91
N ARG A 207 5.64 -22.94 5.24
CA ARG A 207 6.43 -24.01 5.83
C ARG A 207 5.50 -24.94 6.58
N GLY A 208 5.33 -26.15 6.06
CA GLY A 208 4.58 -27.25 6.68
C GLY A 208 3.11 -27.26 6.31
N GLY A 209 2.78 -27.70 5.10
CA GLY A 209 1.52 -28.35 4.70
C GLY A 209 0.17 -27.63 4.94
N SER A 210 0.12 -26.50 5.64
CA SER A 210 -1.11 -25.78 5.89
C SER A 210 -1.41 -24.85 4.72
N SER A 211 -2.57 -25.05 4.10
CA SER A 211 -3.03 -24.30 2.92
C SER A 211 -3.37 -22.83 3.21
N ARG A 212 -3.10 -22.32 4.43
CA ARG A 212 -3.30 -20.91 4.78
C ARG A 212 -1.94 -20.25 4.88
N SER A 213 -1.55 -19.53 3.82
CA SER A 213 -0.42 -18.62 3.90
C SER A 213 -0.73 -17.59 5.01
N ASN A 214 0.07 -17.59 6.08
CA ASN A 214 0.04 -16.52 7.08
C ASN A 214 0.71 -15.28 6.46
N ALA A 215 0.07 -14.70 5.45
CA ALA A 215 0.45 -13.40 4.93
C ALA A 215 0.45 -12.41 6.11
N SER A 216 1.57 -11.72 6.26
CA SER A 216 1.78 -10.78 7.37
C SER A 216 2.17 -9.45 6.79
N GLY A 217 1.78 -8.37 7.45
CA GLY A 217 2.02 -7.01 6.95
C GLY A 217 0.72 -6.26 6.74
N HIS A 218 0.82 -5.17 5.99
CA HIS A 218 -0.25 -4.18 5.91
C HIS A 218 -0.13 -3.35 4.65
N LEU A 219 -1.23 -2.71 4.27
CA LEU A 219 -1.20 -1.54 3.41
C LEU A 219 -1.11 -0.29 4.26
N ARG A 220 -0.43 0.73 3.75
CA ARG A 220 -0.39 2.05 4.38
C ARG A 220 -0.93 3.06 3.39
N ALA A 221 -2.00 3.74 3.77
CA ALA A 221 -2.50 4.89 3.05
C ALA A 221 -1.86 6.15 3.62
N GLU A 222 -1.53 7.09 2.75
CA GLU A 222 -0.88 8.34 3.12
C GLU A 222 -1.42 9.53 2.31
N VAL A 223 -1.77 10.62 2.99
CA VAL A 223 -2.20 11.89 2.37
C VAL A 223 -1.15 12.95 2.63
N TRP A 224 -0.57 13.47 1.55
CA TRP A 224 0.52 14.43 1.56
C TRP A 224 0.00 15.86 1.42
N PHE A 225 0.61 16.82 2.11
CA PHE A 225 0.16 18.22 2.13
C PHE A 225 1.35 19.19 2.17
N ARG A 226 1.09 20.47 1.84
CA ARG A 226 2.12 21.45 1.47
C ARG A 226 2.95 22.05 2.61
N ASP A 227 2.32 22.33 3.75
CA ASP A 227 2.93 23.07 4.85
C ASP A 227 2.49 22.51 6.21
N MET A 228 3.21 22.85 7.29
CA MET A 228 2.91 22.41 8.65
C MET A 228 2.12 23.46 9.46
N ASP A 229 1.29 24.27 8.80
CA ASP A 229 0.39 25.19 9.48
C ASP A 229 -0.57 24.40 10.39
N LYS A 230 -0.58 24.74 11.69
CA LYS A 230 -1.28 23.94 12.71
C LYS A 230 -2.79 23.89 12.49
N GLU A 231 -3.39 25.01 12.09
CA GLU A 231 -4.84 25.08 11.88
C GLU A 231 -5.22 24.32 10.61
N LYS A 232 -4.49 24.52 9.50
CA LYS A 232 -4.74 23.76 8.26
C LYS A 232 -4.56 22.27 8.44
N VAL A 233 -3.51 21.85 9.14
CA VAL A 233 -3.23 20.43 9.43
C VAL A 233 -4.33 19.82 10.31
N LYS A 234 -4.83 20.57 11.30
CA LYS A 234 -5.96 20.15 12.13
C LYS A 234 -7.25 20.02 11.30
N THR A 235 -7.58 21.03 10.50
CA THR A 235 -8.75 20.98 9.60
C THR A 235 -8.66 19.81 8.61
N LEU A 236 -7.48 19.54 8.06
CA LEU A 236 -7.26 18.40 7.17
C LEU A 236 -7.50 17.07 7.87
N ARG A 237 -6.99 16.91 9.10
CA ARG A 237 -7.26 15.71 9.91
C ARG A 237 -8.76 15.47 10.07
N GLU A 238 -9.49 16.49 10.51
CA GLU A 238 -10.94 16.40 10.75
C GLU A 238 -11.70 16.10 9.45
N SER A 239 -11.35 16.77 8.34
CA SER A 239 -11.95 16.56 7.03
C SER A 239 -11.71 15.14 6.51
N MET A 240 -10.49 14.62 6.65
CA MET A 240 -10.15 13.23 6.29
C MET A 240 -10.96 12.23 7.10
N GLU A 241 -11.06 12.42 8.42
CA GLU A 241 -11.82 11.53 9.30
C GLU A 241 -13.31 11.52 8.95
N ASN A 242 -13.89 12.68 8.65
CA ASN A 242 -15.28 12.78 8.23
C ASN A 242 -15.53 12.02 6.92
N VAL A 243 -14.65 12.17 5.94
CA VAL A 243 -14.75 11.44 4.65
C VAL A 243 -14.60 9.93 4.85
N MET A 244 -13.65 9.50 5.67
CA MET A 244 -13.43 8.07 5.93
C MET A 244 -14.60 7.41 6.70
N ARG A 245 -15.42 8.19 7.41
CA ARG A 245 -16.62 7.71 8.11
C ARG A 245 -17.87 7.64 7.23
N GLN A 246 -17.85 8.26 6.05
CA GLN A 246 -19.00 8.22 5.14
C GLN A 246 -19.25 6.79 4.67
N ARG A 247 -20.50 6.36 4.72
CA ARG A 247 -20.91 5.04 4.25
C ARG A 247 -21.64 5.12 2.91
N LEU A 248 -21.40 4.15 2.03
CA LEU A 248 -22.02 4.09 0.70
C LEU A 248 -23.54 3.91 0.75
N ASP A 249 -24.07 3.33 1.81
CA ASP A 249 -25.50 3.07 2.00
C ASP A 249 -26.30 4.28 2.50
N GLN A 250 -25.66 5.45 2.66
CA GLN A 250 -26.26 6.76 3.03
C GLN A 250 -27.04 6.77 4.37
N ASN A 251 -27.17 5.64 5.06
CA ASN A 251 -27.96 5.49 6.29
C ASN A 251 -27.14 5.72 7.56
N ALA A 252 -25.81 5.81 7.47
CA ALA A 252 -24.98 6.12 8.62
C ALA A 252 -24.99 7.63 8.89
N VAL A 253 -25.68 8.04 9.95
CA VAL A 253 -25.40 9.34 10.61
C VAL A 253 -23.92 9.32 10.97
N VAL A 254 -23.14 10.22 10.35
CA VAL A 254 -21.71 10.37 10.68
C VAL A 254 -21.65 11.00 12.06
N ASP A 255 -21.54 10.16 13.09
CA ASP A 255 -21.18 10.63 14.42
C ASP A 255 -19.75 11.18 14.37
N THR A 256 -19.65 12.50 14.43
CA THR A 256 -18.40 13.26 14.45
C THR A 256 -18.03 13.70 15.88
N SER A 257 -18.78 13.25 16.88
CA SER A 257 -18.51 13.60 18.27
C SER A 257 -17.16 13.03 18.72
N PRO A 258 -16.53 13.62 19.75
CA PRO A 258 -15.31 13.08 20.35
C PRO A 258 -15.47 11.65 20.89
N GLU A 259 -16.70 11.21 21.14
CA GLU A 259 -17.06 9.88 21.65
C GLU A 259 -17.35 8.88 20.52
N ALA A 260 -17.34 9.32 19.26
CA ALA A 260 -17.63 8.48 18.12
C ALA A 260 -16.67 7.27 18.09
N PRO A 261 -17.20 6.06 17.76
CA PRO A 261 -16.37 4.87 17.69
C PRO A 261 -15.21 5.05 16.70
N PRO A 262 -14.09 4.35 16.90
CA PRO A 262 -12.98 4.40 15.96
C PRO A 262 -13.45 3.94 14.58
N ILE A 263 -12.98 4.62 13.52
CA ILE A 263 -13.39 4.36 12.12
C ILE A 263 -13.29 2.88 11.77
N PHE A 264 -12.24 2.21 12.27
CA PHE A 264 -12.10 0.76 12.25
C PHE A 264 -11.21 0.29 13.42
N PRO A 265 -11.22 -1.02 13.74
CA PRO A 265 -10.41 -1.57 14.81
C PRO A 265 -8.91 -1.30 14.62
N GLY A 266 -8.28 -0.66 15.61
CA GLY A 266 -6.85 -0.31 15.55
C GLY A 266 -6.53 0.88 14.65
N TYR A 267 -7.54 1.65 14.21
CA TYR A 267 -7.33 2.91 13.50
C TYR A 267 -6.47 3.87 14.32
N ARG A 268 -5.48 4.46 13.64
CA ARG A 268 -4.64 5.55 14.16
C ARG A 268 -4.15 6.36 12.98
N LEU A 269 -4.42 7.67 13.01
CA LEU A 269 -3.97 8.63 12.01
C LEU A 269 -2.75 9.39 12.53
N ASP A 270 -1.58 8.95 12.09
CA ASP A 270 -0.30 9.52 12.48
C ASP A 270 0.08 10.67 11.55
N LEU A 271 0.46 11.80 12.13
CA LEU A 271 1.09 12.92 11.42
C LEU A 271 2.60 12.66 11.29
N ARG A 272 3.14 12.82 10.09
CA ARG A 272 4.56 12.65 9.77
C ARG A 272 5.09 13.90 9.07
N PRO A 273 5.82 14.77 9.77
CA PRO A 273 6.49 15.92 9.14
C PRO A 273 7.57 15.47 8.16
N HIS A 274 7.79 16.24 7.09
CA HIS A 274 8.88 16.04 6.14
C HIS A 274 10.18 16.78 6.51
N ASP A 275 10.33 17.22 7.76
CA ASP A 275 11.61 17.81 8.18
C ASP A 275 12.73 16.76 8.10
N GLU A 276 13.89 17.20 7.61
CA GLU A 276 15.04 16.34 7.31
C GLU A 276 15.55 15.58 8.54
N THR A 277 15.47 16.19 9.72
CA THR A 277 15.90 15.61 11.01
C THR A 277 14.91 14.54 11.48
N ALA A 278 13.61 14.84 11.45
CA ALA A 278 12.55 13.90 11.78
C ALA A 278 12.50 12.73 10.79
N MET A 279 12.81 12.96 9.52
CA MET A 279 12.89 11.92 8.49
C MET A 279 14.10 11.00 8.67
N GLN A 280 15.28 11.54 8.90
CA GLN A 280 16.46 10.73 9.25
C GLN A 280 16.20 9.90 10.50
N GLN A 281 15.54 10.49 11.50
CA GLN A 281 15.11 9.77 12.70
C GLN A 281 14.08 8.67 12.38
N ASN A 282 13.08 8.94 11.55
CA ASN A 282 12.08 7.95 11.13
C ASN A 282 12.71 6.78 10.37
N VAL A 283 13.66 7.06 9.46
CA VAL A 283 14.43 6.03 8.76
C VAL A 283 15.24 5.22 9.77
N GLN A 284 15.95 5.88 10.69
CA GLN A 284 16.75 5.24 11.72
C GLN A 284 15.91 4.39 12.67
N ASP A 285 14.74 4.86 13.08
CA ASP A 285 13.78 4.15 13.93
C ASP A 285 13.22 2.92 13.20
N SER A 286 12.96 3.02 11.90
CA SER A 286 12.55 1.88 11.08
C SER A 286 13.65 0.81 10.99
N ILE A 287 14.92 1.23 10.89
CA ILE A 287 16.09 0.36 10.88
C ILE A 287 16.25 -0.30 12.26
N ASN A 288 16.13 0.47 13.34
CA ASN A 288 16.25 0.01 14.71
C ASN A 288 15.15 -1.00 15.06
N THR A 289 13.90 -0.72 14.68
CA THR A 289 12.76 -1.64 14.84
C THR A 289 13.01 -2.95 14.11
N ARG A 290 13.54 -2.91 12.88
CA ARG A 290 13.93 -4.11 12.12
C ARG A 290 15.05 -4.89 12.82
N LYS A 291 16.07 -4.22 13.36
CA LYS A 291 17.16 -4.85 14.13
C LYS A 291 16.62 -5.52 15.39
N GLN A 292 15.75 -4.85 16.13
CA GLN A 292 15.12 -5.37 17.35
C GLN A 292 14.25 -6.59 17.05
N TYR A 293 13.42 -6.54 16.00
CA TYR A 293 12.61 -7.68 15.55
C TYR A 293 13.47 -8.89 15.15
N LYS A 294 14.60 -8.67 14.46
CA LYS A 294 15.55 -9.75 14.14
C LYS A 294 16.12 -10.38 15.42
N ARG A 295 16.55 -9.56 16.39
CA ARG A 295 17.09 -10.05 17.68
C ARG A 295 16.07 -10.88 18.46
N THR A 296 14.83 -10.42 18.58
CA THR A 296 13.77 -11.18 19.28
C THR A 296 13.41 -12.48 18.55
N LYS A 297 13.40 -12.48 17.21
CA LYS A 297 13.18 -13.70 16.42
C LYS A 297 14.31 -14.72 16.62
N THR A 298 15.57 -14.29 16.57
CA THR A 298 16.74 -15.14 16.83
C THR A 298 16.71 -15.70 18.25
N ARG A 299 16.39 -14.86 19.26
CA ARG A 299 16.26 -15.32 20.66
C ARG A 299 15.16 -16.36 20.83
N LYS A 300 14.00 -16.18 20.20
CA LYS A 300 12.92 -17.20 20.21
C LYS A 300 13.35 -18.50 19.53
N GLN A 301 14.09 -18.44 18.43
CA GLN A 301 14.61 -19.65 17.77
C GLN A 301 15.64 -20.40 18.63
N ILE A 302 16.53 -19.67 19.32
CA ILE A 302 17.51 -20.27 20.24
C ILE A 302 16.79 -20.93 21.42
N MET A 303 15.83 -20.25 22.05
CA MET A 303 15.07 -20.82 23.18
C MET A 303 14.27 -22.06 22.76
N ASN A 304 13.65 -22.04 21.58
CA ASN A 304 12.93 -23.20 21.06
C ASN A 304 13.86 -24.38 20.74
N SER A 305 15.07 -24.12 20.23
CA SER A 305 16.08 -25.15 19.97
C SER A 305 16.68 -25.75 21.24
N ALA A 306 16.87 -24.94 22.29
CA ALA A 306 17.31 -25.39 23.60
C ALA A 306 16.21 -26.21 24.31
N ARG A 307 14.94 -25.80 24.22
CA ARG A 307 13.80 -26.61 24.69
C ARG A 307 13.68 -27.96 23.98
N SER A 308 13.85 -28.00 22.66
CA SER A 308 13.82 -29.28 21.92
C SER A 308 14.98 -30.21 22.25
N ARG A 309 16.06 -29.68 22.84
CA ARG A 309 17.23 -30.44 23.29
C ARG A 309 17.18 -30.81 24.79
N GLY A 310 16.12 -30.43 25.50
CA GLY A 310 15.99 -30.66 26.95
C GLY A 310 16.93 -29.81 27.80
N GLU A 311 17.54 -28.76 27.23
CA GLU A 311 18.49 -27.87 27.92
C GLU A 311 17.79 -26.77 28.73
N LEU A 312 16.46 -26.62 28.57
CA LEU A 312 15.62 -25.67 29.29
C LEU A 312 14.33 -26.38 29.74
N ASN A 313 14.14 -26.50 31.05
CA ASN A 313 12.89 -26.94 31.69
C ASN A 313 11.82 -25.83 31.62
#